data_AF-A0A286UIK3-F1
#
_entry.id   AF-A0A286UIK3-F1
#
_cell.length_a   1.000
_cell.length_b   1.000
_cell.length_c   1.000
_cell.angle_alpha   90.00
_cell.angle_beta   90.00
_cell.angle_gamma   90.00
#
_symmetry.space_group_name_H-M   'P 1'
#
loop_
_entity.id
_entity.type
_entity.pdbx_description
1 polymer ?
#
loop_
_entity_poly.entity_id
_entity_poly.type
_entity_poly.pdbx_seq_one_letter_code
_entity_poly.pdbx_strand_id
1 'polypeptide(L)'
;MARNASVSSIDLQDIDIMSDSLSLLGEDPASFHDDGLVKYGDLVLNIAPKEGKALTLLADQLFSPSLLIAERIELGLIPLEGKKVVELGAGCALPSLLAATLPQNSPSHIVITDYPDEAILANLRINLTANQRLFSPGCSVVCVGHEWGEDAKPVLDTLPTVDLVRKGFDVVILSDLLHYHNSHIAILESLVRLLLMDYTSRAYIACGTYTPPHVCSNFLRLSEKVGLLLEEGPPDDVWRGKKEVWRMGALNANVLGVRKGITIMFFIKELTHTILLHPSYFGPRMLQFLETKLYADVEGTCSGQFGYIIAVGEVVDGVVNNVNKMGFFAEVGPLTVFVSHQLIHPDMRFDPNSNPPSFASEDQIIEKNTKVRLKIVGTRVDATEIFAIGTIKEDHLGVID
;
A
#
# COMPACT_ATOMS: atom_id res chain seq x y z
N MET A 1 -46.88 14.07 4.84
CA MET A 1 -45.66 14.61 4.20
C MET A 1 -44.46 13.98 4.87
N ALA A 2 -43.92 12.90 4.30
CA ALA A 2 -42.67 12.30 4.72
C ALA A 2 -41.93 11.94 3.43
N ARG A 3 -40.79 12.59 3.17
CA ARG A 3 -39.90 12.27 2.05
C ARG A 3 -38.83 11.33 2.57
N ASN A 4 -38.87 10.08 2.13
CA ASN A 4 -37.71 9.19 2.13
C ASN A 4 -36.76 9.67 1.04
N ALA A 5 -35.53 10.05 1.42
CA ALA A 5 -34.44 10.22 0.48
C ALA A 5 -33.71 8.87 0.37
N SER A 6 -33.90 8.21 -0.77
CA SER A 6 -33.14 7.03 -1.19
C SER A 6 -31.70 7.43 -1.48
N VAL A 7 -30.75 6.74 -0.86
CA VAL A 7 -29.33 6.76 -1.20
C VAL A 7 -29.18 6.27 -2.64
N SER A 8 -28.65 7.13 -3.51
CA SER A 8 -28.35 6.78 -4.90
C SER A 8 -27.18 5.80 -4.94
N SER A 9 -27.44 4.62 -5.48
CA SER A 9 -26.44 3.67 -5.96
C SER A 9 -25.53 4.36 -6.97
N ILE A 10 -24.23 4.35 -6.71
CA ILE A 10 -23.22 4.67 -7.71
C ILE A 10 -23.36 3.60 -8.81
N ASP A 11 -23.61 4.05 -10.04
CA ASP A 11 -23.83 3.20 -11.21
C ASP A 11 -22.52 2.46 -11.53
N LEU A 12 -22.51 1.15 -11.35
CA LEU A 12 -21.36 0.27 -11.63
C LEU A 12 -21.12 0.06 -13.13
N GLN A 13 -21.92 0.69 -14.01
CA GLN A 13 -21.82 0.58 -15.46
C GLN A 13 -20.77 1.53 -16.08
N ASP A 14 -20.25 2.50 -15.33
CA ASP A 14 -19.31 3.51 -15.83
C ASP A 14 -17.82 3.15 -15.63
N ILE A 15 -17.49 1.91 -15.23
CA ILE A 15 -16.10 1.43 -15.11
C ILE A 15 -15.86 0.32 -16.15
N ASP A 16 -16.23 0.56 -17.41
CA ASP A 16 -15.69 -0.22 -18.52
C ASP A 16 -14.48 0.52 -19.12
N ILE A 17 -13.37 0.48 -18.37
CA ILE A 17 -12.07 1.08 -18.73
C ILE A 17 -11.51 0.48 -20.04
N MET A 18 -11.96 -0.73 -20.43
CA MET A 18 -11.61 -1.31 -21.72
C MET A 18 -12.32 -0.60 -22.86
N SER A 19 -13.60 -0.25 -22.70
CA SER A 19 -14.34 0.53 -23.69
C SER A 19 -13.78 1.95 -23.88
N ASP A 20 -13.32 2.59 -22.80
CA ASP A 20 -12.70 3.92 -22.87
C ASP A 20 -11.32 3.89 -23.54
N SER A 21 -10.53 2.84 -23.29
CA SER A 21 -9.23 2.68 -23.96
C SER A 21 -9.35 2.32 -25.45
N LEU A 22 -10.36 1.51 -25.82
CA LEU A 22 -10.61 1.12 -27.21
C LEU A 22 -11.27 2.25 -28.02
N SER A 23 -12.17 3.03 -27.40
CA SER A 23 -12.78 4.20 -28.02
C SER A 23 -11.77 5.34 -28.24
N LEU A 24 -10.79 5.52 -27.34
CA LEU A 24 -9.63 6.40 -27.52
C LEU A 24 -8.76 6.03 -28.73
N LEU A 25 -8.79 4.76 -29.15
CA LEU A 25 -8.00 4.23 -30.28
C LEU A 25 -8.82 4.13 -31.58
N GLY A 26 -10.11 4.47 -31.55
CA GLY A 26 -10.98 4.47 -32.73
C GLY A 26 -11.38 3.08 -33.24
N GLU A 27 -11.24 2.03 -32.43
CA GLU A 27 -11.64 0.67 -32.78
C GLU A 27 -13.05 0.36 -32.27
N ASP A 28 -13.88 -0.31 -33.09
CA ASP A 28 -15.26 -0.65 -32.74
C ASP A 28 -15.29 -1.78 -31.70
N PRO A 29 -15.78 -1.54 -30.46
CA PRO A 29 -15.84 -2.56 -29.41
C PRO A 29 -16.65 -3.79 -29.80
N ALA A 30 -17.58 -3.68 -30.76
CA ALA A 30 -18.42 -4.79 -31.21
C ALA A 30 -17.69 -5.79 -32.13
N SER A 31 -16.47 -5.48 -32.58
CA SER A 31 -15.71 -6.30 -33.54
C SER A 31 -14.83 -7.39 -32.91
N PHE A 32 -14.65 -7.35 -31.58
CA PHE A 32 -13.80 -8.29 -30.85
C PHE A 32 -14.63 -9.21 -29.95
N HIS A 33 -14.61 -10.51 -30.23
CA HIS A 33 -15.20 -11.50 -29.34
C HIS A 33 -14.31 -11.66 -28.10
N ASP A 34 -14.82 -11.27 -26.93
CA ASP A 34 -14.14 -11.52 -25.66
C ASP A 34 -14.21 -13.01 -25.34
N ASP A 35 -13.11 -13.72 -25.59
CA ASP A 35 -12.94 -15.16 -25.31
C ASP A 35 -12.58 -15.45 -23.84
N GLY A 36 -12.48 -14.41 -23.01
CA GLY A 36 -12.10 -14.54 -21.61
C GLY A 36 -10.64 -14.89 -21.37
N LEU A 37 -9.81 -14.86 -22.42
CA LEU A 37 -8.40 -15.26 -22.34
C LEU A 37 -7.45 -14.07 -22.29
N VAL A 38 -6.37 -14.29 -21.56
CA VAL A 38 -5.18 -13.45 -21.49
C VAL A 38 -3.98 -14.32 -21.83
N LYS A 39 -3.08 -13.83 -22.69
CA LYS A 39 -1.77 -14.47 -22.91
C LYS A 39 -0.65 -13.50 -22.61
N TYR A 40 0.41 -14.00 -21.99
CA TYR A 40 1.64 -13.25 -21.74
C TYR A 40 2.84 -14.17 -22.02
N GLY A 41 3.38 -14.10 -23.23
CA GLY A 41 4.29 -15.11 -23.75
C GLY A 41 3.62 -16.48 -23.77
N ASP A 42 4.23 -17.46 -23.11
CA ASP A 42 3.73 -18.84 -23.04
C ASP A 42 2.60 -19.05 -22.03
N LEU A 43 2.34 -18.06 -21.16
CA LEU A 43 1.25 -18.12 -20.19
C LEU A 43 -0.10 -17.94 -20.87
N VAL A 44 -1.08 -18.74 -20.44
CA VAL A 44 -2.47 -18.63 -20.84
C VAL A 44 -3.35 -18.59 -19.60
N LEU A 45 -4.08 -17.49 -19.40
CA LEU A 45 -4.90 -17.24 -18.21
C LEU A 45 -6.34 -16.99 -18.63
N ASN A 46 -7.27 -17.50 -17.84
CA ASN A 46 -8.69 -17.20 -17.93
C ASN A 46 -9.02 -16.06 -16.94
N ILE A 47 -9.94 -15.18 -17.33
CA ILE A 47 -10.60 -14.26 -16.40
C ILE A 47 -11.77 -14.97 -15.71
N ALA A 48 -12.13 -14.54 -14.50
CA ALA A 48 -13.24 -15.15 -13.79
C ALA A 48 -14.58 -14.92 -14.53
N PRO A 49 -15.62 -15.73 -14.25
CA PRO A 49 -16.93 -15.56 -14.89
C PRO A 49 -17.52 -14.16 -14.64
N LYS A 50 -18.20 -13.61 -15.65
CA LYS A 50 -18.89 -12.30 -15.56
C LYS A 50 -20.23 -12.39 -14.81
N GLU A 51 -20.21 -13.00 -13.62
CA GLU A 51 -21.38 -13.19 -12.78
C GLU A 51 -21.03 -13.20 -11.29
N GLY A 52 -22.04 -13.01 -10.44
CA GLY A 52 -21.90 -13.17 -8.99
C GLY A 52 -20.83 -12.29 -8.35
N LYS A 53 -20.03 -12.88 -7.46
CA LYS A 53 -18.95 -12.19 -6.76
C LYS A 53 -17.80 -11.82 -7.68
N ALA A 54 -17.49 -12.65 -8.67
CA ALA A 54 -16.46 -12.36 -9.66
C ALA A 54 -16.75 -11.04 -10.39
N LEU A 55 -18.00 -10.79 -10.80
CA LEU A 55 -18.40 -9.53 -11.42
C LEU A 55 -18.41 -8.35 -10.43
N THR A 56 -19.00 -8.53 -9.25
CA THR A 56 -19.14 -7.42 -8.28
C THR A 56 -17.82 -7.02 -7.61
N LEU A 57 -16.82 -7.89 -7.62
CA LEU A 57 -15.47 -7.66 -7.15
C LEU A 57 -14.46 -7.52 -8.30
N LEU A 58 -14.95 -7.37 -9.54
CA LEU A 58 -14.14 -7.11 -10.74
C LEU A 58 -13.02 -8.14 -11.01
N ALA A 59 -13.16 -9.37 -10.51
CA ALA A 59 -12.23 -10.47 -10.77
C ALA A 59 -12.37 -11.04 -12.20
N ASP A 60 -13.41 -10.63 -12.93
CA ASP A 60 -13.65 -10.95 -14.33
C ASP A 60 -12.84 -10.07 -15.30
N GLN A 61 -11.93 -9.23 -14.81
CA GLN A 61 -11.19 -8.26 -15.61
C GLN A 61 -9.67 -8.40 -15.45
N LEU A 62 -8.92 -7.96 -16.47
CA LEU A 62 -7.48 -7.71 -16.38
C LEU A 62 -7.23 -6.19 -16.47
N PHE A 63 -6.84 -5.60 -15.35
CA PHE A 63 -6.56 -4.17 -15.27
C PHE A 63 -5.12 -3.84 -15.68
N SER A 64 -4.92 -2.62 -16.21
CA SER A 64 -3.61 -2.12 -16.66
C SER A 64 -2.50 -2.18 -15.60
N PRO A 65 -2.76 -1.95 -14.31
CA PRO A 65 -1.72 -2.07 -13.29
C PRO A 65 -1.14 -3.48 -13.14
N SER A 66 -1.94 -4.51 -13.45
CA SER A 66 -1.45 -5.90 -13.50
C SER A 66 -0.42 -6.10 -14.62
N LEU A 67 -0.66 -5.49 -15.81
CA LEU A 67 0.29 -5.49 -16.92
C LEU A 67 1.58 -4.73 -16.60
N LEU A 68 1.49 -3.59 -15.90
CA LEU A 68 2.67 -2.86 -15.45
C LEU A 68 3.54 -3.72 -14.51
N ILE A 69 2.95 -4.35 -13.50
CA ILE A 69 3.71 -5.20 -12.58
C ILE A 69 4.30 -6.40 -13.34
N ALA A 70 3.53 -7.03 -14.24
CA ALA A 70 4.00 -8.14 -15.07
C ALA A 70 5.23 -7.76 -15.92
N GLU A 71 5.21 -6.60 -16.56
CA GLU A 71 6.36 -6.10 -17.32
C GLU A 71 7.59 -5.89 -16.43
N ARG A 72 7.41 -5.31 -15.24
CA ARG A 72 8.53 -5.08 -14.31
C ARG A 72 9.11 -6.39 -13.78
N ILE A 73 8.27 -7.41 -13.60
CA ILE A 73 8.71 -8.78 -13.29
C ILE A 73 9.53 -9.35 -14.46
N GLU A 74 9.03 -9.25 -15.70
CA GLU A 74 9.75 -9.71 -16.89
C GLU A 74 11.12 -9.04 -17.05
N LEU A 75 11.20 -7.74 -16.76
CA LEU A 75 12.44 -6.96 -16.85
C LEU A 75 13.39 -7.16 -15.66
N GLY A 76 12.99 -7.93 -14.64
CA GLY A 76 13.78 -8.12 -13.42
C GLY A 76 13.90 -6.87 -12.55
N LEU A 77 13.00 -5.90 -12.72
CA LEU A 77 12.94 -4.67 -11.92
C LEU A 77 12.28 -4.90 -10.54
N ILE A 78 11.58 -6.02 -10.40
CA ILE A 78 11.11 -6.54 -9.10
C ILE A 78 12.03 -7.71 -8.74
N PRO A 79 12.90 -7.58 -7.71
CA PRO A 79 13.83 -8.63 -7.30
C PRO A 79 13.06 -9.75 -6.59
N LEU A 80 12.93 -10.90 -7.28
CA LEU A 80 12.17 -12.05 -6.79
C LEU A 80 13.02 -13.27 -6.45
N GLU A 81 14.32 -13.26 -6.72
CA GLU A 81 15.17 -14.44 -6.57
C GLU A 81 15.11 -15.03 -5.15
N GLY A 82 14.63 -16.27 -5.05
CA GLY A 82 14.50 -16.99 -3.78
C GLY A 82 13.47 -16.42 -2.81
N LYS A 83 12.75 -15.36 -3.17
CA LYS A 83 11.82 -14.62 -2.30
C LYS A 83 10.50 -15.36 -2.11
N LYS A 84 9.86 -15.13 -0.95
CA LYS A 84 8.46 -15.52 -0.67
C LYS A 84 7.55 -14.37 -1.14
N VAL A 85 6.64 -14.66 -2.06
CA VAL A 85 5.76 -13.67 -2.69
C VAL A 85 4.31 -13.97 -2.35
N VAL A 86 3.52 -12.94 -2.05
CA VAL A 86 2.06 -13.05 -1.98
C VAL A 86 1.42 -11.98 -2.86
N GLU A 87 0.35 -12.33 -3.55
CA GLU A 87 -0.48 -11.38 -4.30
C GLU A 87 -1.87 -11.28 -3.67
N LEU A 88 -2.27 -10.06 -3.34
CA LEU A 88 -3.61 -9.74 -2.82
C LEU A 88 -4.53 -9.36 -3.98
N GLY A 89 -5.74 -9.93 -4.01
CA GLY A 89 -6.74 -9.61 -5.05
C GLY A 89 -6.22 -9.91 -6.46
N ALA A 90 -5.79 -11.14 -6.68
CA ALA A 90 -5.03 -11.51 -7.86
C ALA A 90 -5.84 -11.52 -9.18
N GLY A 91 -7.16 -11.65 -9.13
CA GLY A 91 -8.02 -11.78 -10.30
C GLY A 91 -7.66 -13.02 -11.14
N CYS A 92 -6.95 -12.82 -12.25
CA CYS A 92 -6.41 -13.91 -13.07
C CYS A 92 -4.97 -14.34 -12.70
N ALA A 93 -4.33 -13.62 -11.76
CA ALA A 93 -2.99 -13.86 -11.20
C ALA A 93 -1.83 -13.72 -12.19
N LEU A 94 -1.95 -12.80 -13.15
CA LEU A 94 -0.90 -12.56 -14.15
C LEU A 94 0.48 -12.28 -13.53
N PRO A 95 0.65 -11.36 -12.56
CA PRO A 95 1.95 -11.06 -11.96
C PRO A 95 2.59 -12.27 -11.30
N SER A 96 1.85 -12.95 -10.41
CA SER A 96 2.33 -14.14 -9.70
C SER A 96 2.68 -15.30 -10.63
N LEU A 97 1.83 -15.59 -11.61
CA LEU A 97 2.07 -16.70 -12.52
C LEU A 97 3.21 -16.38 -13.49
N LEU A 98 3.40 -15.13 -13.90
CA LEU A 98 4.57 -14.72 -14.67
C LEU A 98 5.87 -14.85 -13.87
N ALA A 99 5.87 -14.40 -12.62
CA ALA A 99 7.00 -14.54 -11.71
C ALA A 99 7.44 -16.01 -11.57
N ALA A 100 6.49 -16.94 -11.52
CA ALA A 100 6.78 -18.38 -11.43
C ALA A 100 7.51 -18.93 -12.66
N THR A 101 7.40 -18.29 -13.83
CA THR A 101 8.02 -18.75 -15.10
C THR A 101 9.40 -18.15 -15.37
N LEU A 102 9.93 -17.30 -14.48
CA LEU A 102 11.21 -16.64 -14.69
C LEU A 102 12.35 -17.67 -14.71
N PRO A 103 13.08 -17.84 -15.83
CA PRO A 103 14.09 -18.90 -15.97
C PRO A 103 15.31 -18.71 -15.06
N GLN A 104 15.55 -17.47 -14.64
CA GLN A 104 16.56 -17.04 -13.68
C GLN A 104 15.88 -16.09 -12.70
N ASN A 105 16.39 -16.00 -11.47
CA ASN A 105 15.84 -15.12 -10.44
C ASN A 105 14.38 -15.42 -10.03
N SER A 106 13.97 -16.69 -10.12
CA SER A 106 12.62 -17.10 -9.72
C SER A 106 12.43 -17.04 -8.20
N PRO A 107 11.22 -16.70 -7.73
CA PRO A 107 10.87 -16.84 -6.33
C PRO A 107 10.85 -18.30 -5.88
N SER A 108 11.06 -18.52 -4.58
CA SER A 108 11.03 -19.87 -3.99
C SER A 108 9.60 -20.31 -3.71
N HIS A 109 8.72 -19.38 -3.33
CA HIS A 109 7.35 -19.64 -2.97
C HIS A 109 6.45 -18.46 -3.34
N ILE A 110 5.31 -18.74 -3.97
CA ILE A 110 4.29 -17.77 -4.35
C ILE A 110 2.94 -18.21 -3.81
N VAL A 111 2.24 -17.28 -3.16
CA VAL A 111 0.88 -17.47 -2.66
C VAL A 111 -0.04 -16.48 -3.37
N ILE A 112 -0.95 -17.02 -4.17
CA ILE A 112 -1.97 -16.25 -4.89
C ILE A 112 -3.20 -16.16 -3.99
N THR A 113 -3.70 -14.96 -3.73
CA THR A 113 -4.91 -14.77 -2.91
C THR A 113 -5.95 -13.89 -3.57
N ASP A 114 -7.21 -14.22 -3.30
CA ASP A 114 -8.37 -13.43 -3.68
C ASP A 114 -9.54 -13.74 -2.75
N TYR A 115 -10.65 -13.02 -2.88
CA TYR A 115 -11.85 -13.19 -2.08
C TYR A 115 -12.29 -14.66 -2.04
N PRO A 116 -12.72 -15.21 -0.89
CA PRO A 116 -13.05 -16.63 -0.72
C PRO A 116 -14.40 -17.00 -1.34
N ASP A 117 -14.55 -16.72 -2.63
CA ASP A 117 -15.66 -17.12 -3.49
C ASP A 117 -15.21 -18.26 -4.42
N GLU A 118 -16.05 -19.27 -4.59
CA GLU A 118 -15.66 -20.48 -5.31
C GLU A 118 -15.50 -20.23 -6.82
N ALA A 119 -16.20 -19.28 -7.43
CA ALA A 119 -16.00 -18.97 -8.85
C ALA A 119 -14.64 -18.31 -9.09
N ILE A 120 -14.24 -17.38 -8.22
CA ILE A 120 -12.94 -16.71 -8.27
C ILE A 120 -11.81 -17.72 -8.02
N LEU A 121 -11.91 -18.49 -6.93
CA LEU A 121 -10.87 -19.45 -6.57
C LEU A 121 -10.77 -20.62 -7.56
N ALA A 122 -11.89 -21.09 -8.13
CA ALA A 122 -11.85 -22.11 -9.18
C ALA A 122 -11.11 -21.59 -10.43
N ASN A 123 -11.35 -20.34 -10.83
CA ASN A 123 -10.63 -19.72 -11.95
C ASN A 123 -9.11 -19.65 -11.70
N LEU A 124 -8.71 -19.23 -10.51
CA LEU A 124 -7.29 -19.20 -10.11
C LEU A 124 -6.65 -20.60 -10.12
N ARG A 125 -7.36 -21.63 -9.63
CA ARG A 125 -6.89 -23.03 -9.67
C ARG A 125 -6.73 -23.53 -11.11
N ILE A 126 -7.64 -23.15 -12.02
CA ILE A 126 -7.55 -23.47 -13.46
C ILE A 126 -6.30 -22.83 -14.06
N ASN A 127 -6.07 -21.54 -13.81
CA ASN A 127 -4.90 -20.82 -14.32
C ASN A 127 -3.59 -21.40 -13.79
N LEU A 128 -3.53 -21.71 -12.49
CA LEU A 128 -2.37 -22.35 -11.89
C LEU A 128 -2.09 -23.70 -12.57
N THR A 129 -3.10 -24.57 -12.66
CA THR A 129 -2.95 -25.92 -13.22
C THR A 129 -2.54 -25.89 -14.69
N ALA A 130 -3.15 -25.03 -15.50
CA ALA A 130 -2.87 -24.91 -16.93
C ALA A 130 -1.42 -24.48 -17.23
N ASN A 131 -0.81 -23.73 -16.31
CA ASN A 131 0.52 -23.14 -16.49
C ASN A 131 1.62 -23.83 -15.65
N GLN A 132 1.29 -24.78 -14.79
CA GLN A 132 2.24 -25.41 -13.85
C GLN A 132 3.50 -25.97 -14.52
N ARG A 133 3.37 -26.51 -15.74
CA ARG A 133 4.49 -27.02 -16.56
C ARG A 133 5.52 -25.95 -16.96
N LEU A 134 5.18 -24.67 -16.85
CA LEU A 134 6.05 -23.53 -17.17
C LEU A 134 6.84 -23.02 -15.97
N PHE A 135 6.50 -23.47 -14.75
CA PHE A 135 7.10 -22.91 -13.54
C PHE A 135 8.55 -23.37 -13.39
N SER A 136 9.39 -22.45 -12.90
CA SER A 136 10.80 -22.69 -12.67
C SER A 136 11.01 -23.77 -11.61
N PRO A 137 11.99 -24.67 -11.80
CA PRO A 137 12.30 -25.71 -10.81
C PRO A 137 12.59 -25.08 -9.45
N GLY A 138 11.88 -25.52 -8.41
CA GLY A 138 12.03 -25.00 -7.04
C GLY A 138 11.15 -23.79 -6.72
N CYS A 139 10.40 -23.25 -7.68
CA CYS A 139 9.32 -22.30 -7.43
C CYS A 139 8.04 -23.07 -7.10
N SER A 140 7.54 -22.90 -5.88
CA SER A 140 6.25 -23.47 -5.47
C SER A 140 5.17 -22.41 -5.52
N VAL A 141 4.00 -22.74 -6.08
CA VAL A 141 2.88 -21.81 -6.25
C VAL A 141 1.63 -22.44 -5.67
N VAL A 142 0.92 -21.70 -4.82
CA VAL A 142 -0.35 -22.12 -4.21
C VAL A 142 -1.40 -21.01 -4.29
N CYS A 143 -2.67 -21.39 -4.23
CA CYS A 143 -3.80 -20.47 -4.22
C CYS A 143 -4.60 -20.63 -2.92
N VAL A 144 -4.91 -19.53 -2.25
CA VAL A 144 -5.64 -19.51 -0.98
C VAL A 144 -6.70 -18.40 -1.00
N GLY A 145 -7.90 -18.68 -0.52
CA GLY A 145 -8.91 -17.65 -0.31
C GLY A 145 -8.53 -16.73 0.86
N HIS A 146 -8.57 -15.43 0.64
CA HIS A 146 -8.28 -14.41 1.66
C HIS A 146 -9.17 -13.19 1.45
N GLU A 147 -10.05 -12.93 2.40
CA GLU A 147 -10.78 -11.66 2.47
C GLU A 147 -9.89 -10.61 3.14
N TRP A 148 -9.80 -9.42 2.55
CA TRP A 148 -8.93 -8.39 3.09
C TRP A 148 -9.37 -8.00 4.51
N GLY A 149 -8.41 -7.83 5.42
CA GLY A 149 -8.66 -7.45 6.80
C GLY A 149 -8.97 -8.64 7.73
N GLU A 150 -9.18 -9.83 7.18
CA GLU A 150 -9.37 -11.05 7.96
C GLU A 150 -8.04 -11.66 8.45
N ASP A 151 -8.15 -12.75 9.21
CA ASP A 151 -7.01 -13.48 9.74
C ASP A 151 -6.08 -13.97 8.61
N ALA A 152 -4.82 -13.56 8.66
CA ALA A 152 -3.80 -13.93 7.69
C ALA A 152 -3.23 -15.34 7.93
N LYS A 153 -3.58 -16.01 9.04
CA LYS A 153 -3.04 -17.33 9.40
C LYS A 153 -3.20 -18.39 8.30
N PRO A 154 -4.34 -18.54 7.60
CA PRO A 154 -4.46 -19.52 6.51
C PRO A 154 -3.47 -19.27 5.37
N VAL A 155 -3.17 -18.00 5.07
CA VAL A 155 -2.17 -17.61 4.07
C VAL A 155 -0.76 -17.89 4.60
N LEU A 156 -0.45 -17.49 5.84
CA LEU A 156 0.87 -17.69 6.47
C LEU A 156 1.21 -19.16 6.71
N ASP A 157 0.22 -20.03 6.88
CA ASP A 157 0.43 -21.47 7.07
C ASP A 157 0.80 -22.21 5.79
N THR A 158 0.69 -21.57 4.62
CA THR A 158 1.23 -22.12 3.37
C THR A 158 2.74 -22.00 3.27
N LEU A 159 3.36 -21.11 4.06
CA LEU A 159 4.80 -20.92 4.06
C LEU A 159 5.52 -22.18 4.57
N PRO A 160 6.68 -22.53 4.00
CA PRO A 160 7.48 -23.66 4.45
C PRO A 160 7.78 -23.58 5.95
N THR A 161 7.61 -24.70 6.66
CA THR A 161 7.68 -24.80 8.14
C THR A 161 9.06 -24.58 8.76
N VAL A 162 10.09 -24.35 7.94
CA VAL A 162 11.49 -24.15 8.38
C VAL A 162 11.73 -22.79 9.04
N ASP A 163 10.88 -21.78 8.79
CA ASP A 163 10.97 -20.44 9.41
C ASP A 163 9.98 -20.29 10.58
N LEU A 164 10.31 -20.90 11.73
CA LEU A 164 9.47 -20.84 12.94
C LEU A 164 9.55 -19.50 13.71
N VAL A 165 10.51 -18.63 13.36
CA VAL A 165 10.82 -17.41 14.14
C VAL A 165 10.21 -16.15 13.52
N ARG A 166 10.09 -16.08 12.19
CA ARG A 166 9.49 -14.94 11.46
C ARG A 166 8.71 -15.43 10.24
N LYS A 167 7.38 -15.49 10.36
CA LYS A 167 6.48 -15.77 9.23
C LYS A 167 6.13 -14.47 8.52
N GLY A 168 6.09 -14.51 7.19
CA GLY A 168 5.78 -13.37 6.34
C GLY A 168 6.37 -13.54 4.94
N PHE A 169 5.97 -12.64 4.06
CA PHE A 169 6.38 -12.58 2.66
C PHE A 169 7.40 -11.47 2.47
N ASP A 170 8.46 -11.76 1.73
CA ASP A 170 9.42 -10.74 1.34
C ASP A 170 8.79 -9.73 0.36
N VAL A 171 7.83 -10.19 -0.44
CA VAL A 171 7.20 -9.39 -1.49
C VAL A 171 5.67 -9.54 -1.40
N VAL A 172 4.97 -8.41 -1.33
CA VAL A 172 3.50 -8.35 -1.41
C VAL A 172 3.12 -7.59 -2.68
N ILE A 173 2.29 -8.16 -3.55
CA ILE A 173 1.83 -7.54 -4.80
C ILE A 173 0.38 -7.09 -4.64
N LEU A 174 0.10 -5.82 -5.00
CA LEU A 174 -1.24 -5.26 -5.08
C LEU A 174 -1.40 -4.62 -6.46
N SER A 175 -2.08 -5.30 -7.38
CA SER A 175 -2.40 -4.73 -8.69
C SER A 175 -3.85 -4.25 -8.73
N ASP A 176 -4.02 -2.94 -8.76
CA ASP A 176 -5.28 -2.24 -8.93
C ASP A 176 -6.35 -2.39 -7.84
N LEU A 177 -5.95 -2.43 -6.57
CA LEU A 177 -6.90 -2.58 -5.45
C LEU A 177 -7.40 -1.25 -4.87
N LEU A 178 -6.80 -0.13 -5.27
CA LEU A 178 -6.98 1.17 -4.61
C LEU A 178 -8.30 1.86 -4.96
N HIS A 179 -9.02 1.42 -5.98
CA HIS A 179 -10.34 1.98 -6.29
C HIS A 179 -11.42 1.57 -5.26
N TYR A 180 -11.18 0.51 -4.47
CA TYR A 180 -12.01 0.12 -3.34
C TYR A 180 -11.78 1.00 -2.11
N HIS A 181 -12.16 2.28 -2.19
CA HIS A 181 -11.92 3.28 -1.15
C HIS A 181 -12.32 2.86 0.28
N ASN A 182 -13.43 2.12 0.43
CA ASN A 182 -13.91 1.62 1.73
C ASN A 182 -13.08 0.46 2.28
N SER A 183 -12.28 -0.19 1.44
CA SER A 183 -11.49 -1.37 1.79
C SER A 183 -10.03 -1.04 2.10
N HIS A 184 -9.60 0.22 2.02
CA HIS A 184 -8.19 0.59 2.24
C HIS A 184 -7.64 0.14 3.60
N ILE A 185 -8.45 0.27 4.66
CA ILE A 185 -8.05 -0.18 6.00
C ILE A 185 -7.84 -1.70 5.99
N ALA A 186 -8.79 -2.45 5.43
CA ALA A 186 -8.73 -3.92 5.34
C ALA A 186 -7.56 -4.41 4.46
N ILE A 187 -7.30 -3.73 3.35
CA ILE A 187 -6.14 -4.01 2.47
C ILE A 187 -4.84 -3.80 3.25
N LEU A 188 -4.72 -2.68 3.98
CA LEU A 188 -3.53 -2.37 4.77
C LEU A 188 -3.34 -3.33 5.94
N GLU A 189 -4.41 -3.74 6.62
CA GLU A 189 -4.35 -4.77 7.65
C GLU A 189 -3.80 -6.08 7.10
N SER A 190 -4.27 -6.53 5.93
CA SER A 190 -3.70 -7.71 5.26
C SER A 190 -2.23 -7.52 4.92
N LEU A 191 -1.89 -6.40 4.28
CA LEU A 191 -0.54 -6.09 3.85
C LEU A 191 0.44 -6.13 5.03
N VAL A 192 0.12 -5.44 6.13
CA VAL A 192 0.98 -5.38 7.33
C VAL A 192 1.10 -6.74 8.02
N ARG A 193 0.02 -7.55 8.06
CA ARG A 193 0.07 -8.90 8.64
C ARG A 193 0.86 -9.90 7.80
N LEU A 194 0.90 -9.70 6.48
CA LEU A 194 1.53 -10.61 5.54
C LEU A 194 2.98 -10.24 5.23
N LEU A 195 3.32 -8.94 5.20
CA LEU A 195 4.67 -8.48 4.92
C LEU A 195 5.62 -8.92 6.03
N LEU A 196 6.73 -9.54 5.65
CA LEU A 196 7.80 -9.89 6.59
C LEU A 196 8.40 -8.61 7.16
N MET A 197 8.54 -8.54 8.49
CA MET A 197 9.17 -7.40 9.18
C MET A 197 10.70 -7.45 9.03
N ASP A 198 11.16 -7.15 7.82
CA ASP A 198 12.55 -7.10 7.42
C ASP A 198 12.81 -5.90 6.49
N TYR A 199 13.98 -5.27 6.63
CA TYR A 199 14.34 -4.06 5.87
C TYR A 199 14.48 -4.30 4.36
N THR A 200 14.51 -5.56 3.91
CA THR A 200 14.52 -5.93 2.49
C THR A 200 13.13 -6.25 1.92
N SER A 201 12.10 -6.34 2.77
CA SER A 201 10.75 -6.71 2.33
C SER A 201 10.00 -5.50 1.75
N ARG A 202 9.27 -5.70 0.65
CA ARG A 202 8.61 -4.61 -0.10
C ARG A 202 7.21 -5.00 -0.54
N ALA A 203 6.30 -4.04 -0.52
CA ALA A 203 5.04 -4.14 -1.24
C ALA A 203 5.16 -3.42 -2.59
N TYR A 204 4.72 -4.05 -3.68
CA TYR A 204 4.62 -3.44 -5.00
C TYR A 204 3.15 -3.16 -5.28
N ILE A 205 2.81 -1.88 -5.23
CA ILE A 205 1.44 -1.40 -5.37
C ILE A 205 1.36 -0.63 -6.67
N ALA A 206 0.46 -1.03 -7.56
CA ALA A 206 0.16 -0.31 -8.78
C ALA A 206 -1.34 0.00 -8.85
N CYS A 207 -1.70 1.22 -9.26
CA CYS A 207 -3.10 1.61 -9.45
C CYS A 207 -3.28 2.40 -10.75
N GLY A 208 -4.45 2.26 -11.37
CA GLY A 208 -4.77 3.03 -12.56
C GLY A 208 -5.10 4.49 -12.24
N THR A 209 -4.82 5.40 -13.16
CA THR A 209 -5.12 6.84 -13.02
C THR A 209 -6.63 7.15 -13.03
N TYR A 210 -7.46 6.16 -13.36
CA TYR A 210 -8.92 6.22 -13.15
C TYR A 210 -9.29 6.17 -11.67
N THR A 211 -8.40 5.68 -10.79
CA THR A 211 -8.58 5.82 -9.35
C THR A 211 -8.44 7.30 -8.99
N PRO A 212 -9.48 7.95 -8.42
CA PRO A 212 -9.42 9.38 -8.17
C PRO A 212 -8.23 9.76 -7.27
N PRO A 213 -7.50 10.87 -7.53
CA PRO A 213 -6.31 11.24 -6.76
C PRO A 213 -6.53 11.33 -5.24
N HIS A 214 -7.72 11.74 -4.80
CA HIS A 214 -8.08 11.81 -3.37
C HIS A 214 -8.23 10.42 -2.73
N VAL A 215 -8.62 9.40 -3.50
CA VAL A 215 -8.69 8.00 -3.06
C VAL A 215 -7.28 7.45 -2.89
N CYS A 216 -6.40 7.65 -3.88
CA CYS A 216 -4.98 7.31 -3.76
C CYS A 216 -4.34 8.01 -2.56
N SER A 217 -4.54 9.33 -2.41
CA SER A 217 -4.02 10.11 -1.29
C SER A 217 -4.52 9.57 0.07
N ASN A 218 -5.77 9.11 0.15
CA ASN A 218 -6.29 8.47 1.35
C ASN A 218 -5.57 7.16 1.66
N PHE A 219 -5.31 6.31 0.66
CA PHE A 219 -4.52 5.09 0.84
C PHE A 219 -3.11 5.40 1.35
N LEU A 220 -2.42 6.36 0.73
CA LEU A 220 -1.06 6.75 1.13
C LEU A 220 -1.03 7.24 2.58
N ARG A 221 -1.94 8.15 2.94
CA ARG A 221 -2.10 8.66 4.32
C ARG A 221 -2.39 7.55 5.33
N LEU A 222 -3.20 6.55 4.97
CA LEU A 222 -3.48 5.41 5.86
C LEU A 222 -2.27 4.47 5.98
N SER A 223 -1.52 4.28 4.89
CA SER A 223 -0.30 3.47 4.85
C SER A 223 0.78 4.04 5.78
N GLU A 224 0.98 5.36 5.75
CA GLU A 224 1.90 6.06 6.65
C GLU A 224 1.52 5.85 8.12
N LYS A 225 0.22 5.90 8.44
CA LYS A 225 -0.27 5.68 9.81
C LYS A 225 0.02 4.29 10.34
N VAL A 226 0.10 3.29 9.47
CA VAL A 226 0.46 1.91 9.83
C VAL A 226 1.97 1.65 9.72
N GLY A 227 2.77 2.70 9.48
CA GLY A 227 4.24 2.64 9.47
C GLY A 227 4.85 2.18 8.14
N LEU A 228 4.07 2.13 7.06
CA LEU A 228 4.60 1.89 5.72
C LEU A 228 5.17 3.19 5.17
N LEU A 229 6.39 3.10 4.64
CA LEU A 229 6.95 4.15 3.80
C LEU A 229 6.49 3.90 2.36
N LEU A 230 6.32 4.95 1.56
CA LEU A 230 5.83 4.88 0.18
C LEU A 230 6.60 5.85 -0.71
N GLU A 231 6.87 5.49 -1.96
CA GLU A 231 7.76 6.22 -2.86
C GLU A 231 7.27 6.09 -4.30
N GLU A 232 6.85 7.16 -4.96
CA GLU A 232 6.25 7.00 -6.27
C GLU A 232 7.25 6.64 -7.38
N GLY A 233 6.94 5.61 -8.17
CA GLY A 233 7.63 5.29 -9.42
C GLY A 233 7.47 6.42 -10.44
N PRO A 234 8.48 6.70 -11.28
CA PRO A 234 8.33 7.69 -12.32
C PRO A 234 7.20 7.30 -13.28
N PRO A 235 6.47 8.27 -13.86
CA PRO A 235 5.57 8.01 -14.97
C PRO A 235 6.35 7.29 -16.08
N ASP A 236 5.76 6.23 -16.63
CA ASP A 236 6.42 5.43 -17.66
C ASP A 236 5.37 4.88 -18.61
N ASP A 237 5.31 5.44 -19.81
CA ASP A 237 4.37 5.13 -20.88
C ASP A 237 5.00 4.27 -21.99
N VAL A 238 6.24 3.80 -21.79
CA VAL A 238 6.95 2.99 -22.78
C VAL A 238 6.93 1.52 -22.36
N TRP A 239 6.31 0.68 -23.19
CA TRP A 239 6.40 -0.77 -23.04
C TRP A 239 7.76 -1.29 -23.54
N ARG A 240 8.48 -1.97 -22.66
CA ARG A 240 9.80 -2.59 -22.86
C ARG A 240 9.76 -4.11 -22.64
N GLY A 241 8.62 -4.67 -22.22
CA GLY A 241 8.40 -6.12 -22.22
C GLY A 241 8.58 -6.71 -23.62
N LYS A 242 9.20 -7.89 -23.69
CA LYS A 242 9.54 -8.58 -24.94
C LYS A 242 8.57 -9.71 -25.27
N LYS A 243 7.90 -10.24 -24.25
CA LYS A 243 6.87 -11.28 -24.42
C LYS A 243 5.64 -10.69 -25.09
N GLU A 244 5.06 -11.46 -26.00
CA GLU A 244 3.82 -11.08 -26.67
C GLU A 244 2.64 -11.11 -25.69
N VAL A 245 1.78 -10.10 -25.73
CA VAL A 245 0.62 -9.98 -24.84
C VAL A 245 -0.66 -10.03 -25.66
N TRP A 246 -1.62 -10.84 -25.23
CA TRP A 246 -2.92 -10.94 -25.87
C TRP A 246 -4.05 -10.71 -24.86
N ARG A 247 -5.01 -9.88 -25.25
CA ARG A 247 -6.32 -9.71 -24.62
C ARG A 247 -7.27 -9.18 -25.69
N MET A 248 -8.27 -9.98 -26.07
CA MET A 248 -9.18 -9.65 -27.18
C MET A 248 -8.43 -9.36 -28.49
N GLY A 249 -7.29 -10.01 -28.71
CA GLY A 249 -6.36 -9.72 -29.81
C GLY A 249 -4.93 -9.48 -29.32
N ALA A 250 -3.98 -9.44 -30.25
CA ALA A 250 -2.59 -9.14 -29.94
C ALA A 250 -2.43 -7.65 -29.60
N LEU A 251 -1.84 -7.36 -28.44
CA LEU A 251 -1.57 -6.00 -28.02
C LEU A 251 -0.15 -5.61 -28.47
N ASN A 252 -0.04 -4.56 -29.27
CA ASN A 252 1.26 -4.02 -29.67
C ASN A 252 1.87 -3.14 -28.56
N ALA A 253 3.16 -2.85 -28.67
CA ALA A 253 3.90 -2.07 -27.67
C ALA A 253 3.35 -0.66 -27.43
N ASN A 254 2.71 -0.02 -28.43
CA ASN A 254 2.10 1.30 -28.24
C ASN A 254 0.85 1.21 -27.37
N VAL A 255 -0.02 0.23 -27.62
CA VAL A 255 -1.23 -0.01 -26.80
C VAL A 255 -0.84 -0.35 -25.37
N LEU A 256 0.15 -1.23 -25.20
CA LEU A 256 0.68 -1.59 -23.89
C LEU A 256 1.32 -0.37 -23.19
N GLY A 257 2.01 0.49 -23.94
CA GLY A 257 2.58 1.74 -23.45
C GLY A 257 1.53 2.71 -22.93
N VAL A 258 0.44 2.93 -23.68
CA VAL A 258 -0.69 3.77 -23.22
C VAL A 258 -1.29 3.21 -21.93
N ARG A 259 -1.54 1.90 -21.87
CA ARG A 259 -2.07 1.24 -20.66
C ARG A 259 -1.12 1.37 -19.46
N LYS A 260 0.18 1.35 -19.72
CA LYS A 260 1.21 1.56 -18.70
C LYS A 260 1.26 3.01 -18.21
N GLY A 261 1.17 3.98 -19.13
CA GLY A 261 1.21 5.41 -18.83
C GLY A 261 0.03 5.91 -17.97
N ILE A 262 -1.08 5.17 -17.97
CA ILE A 262 -2.23 5.41 -17.08
C ILE A 262 -2.12 4.65 -15.75
N THR A 263 -0.91 4.32 -15.28
CA THR A 263 -0.67 3.60 -14.01
C THR A 263 0.38 4.32 -13.14
N ILE A 264 0.19 4.31 -11.83
CA ILE A 264 1.11 4.86 -10.81
C ILE A 264 1.64 3.71 -9.94
N MET A 265 2.90 3.79 -9.45
CA MET A 265 3.51 2.80 -8.54
C MET A 265 4.14 3.42 -7.29
N PHE A 266 4.32 2.66 -6.19
CA PHE A 266 4.99 3.12 -4.94
C PHE A 266 6.10 2.16 -4.38
N PHE A 267 7.19 2.64 -3.72
CA PHE A 267 8.33 1.89 -3.11
C PHE A 267 8.91 2.50 -1.80
N ILE A 268 10.08 2.08 -1.27
CA ILE A 268 10.73 2.64 -0.04
C ILE A 268 12.24 2.72 -0.25
N LYS A 269 12.84 3.90 -0.01
CA LYS A 269 14.29 4.11 -0.08
C LYS A 269 14.87 4.86 1.13
N GLU A 270 15.86 4.26 1.76
CA GLU A 270 16.73 4.95 2.72
C GLU A 270 17.71 5.83 1.95
N LEU A 271 17.69 7.14 2.22
CA LEU A 271 18.51 8.14 1.57
C LEU A 271 19.27 8.94 2.64
N THR A 272 20.55 9.20 2.36
CA THR A 272 21.38 10.08 3.19
C THR A 272 21.53 11.42 2.50
N HIS A 273 21.17 12.51 3.18
CA HIS A 273 21.34 13.87 2.68
C HIS A 273 22.34 14.65 3.54
N THR A 274 23.35 15.25 2.91
CA THR A 274 24.37 16.04 3.62
C THR A 274 24.01 17.52 3.59
N ILE A 275 23.72 18.09 4.75
CA ILE A 275 23.34 19.51 4.88
C ILE A 275 24.58 20.33 5.28
N LEU A 276 24.91 21.34 4.47
CA LEU A 276 25.97 22.31 4.80
C LEU A 276 25.46 23.33 5.81
N LEU A 277 26.03 23.32 7.01
CA LEU A 277 25.63 24.20 8.11
C LEU A 277 26.73 25.22 8.44
N HIS A 278 26.41 26.52 8.42
CA HIS A 278 27.34 27.56 8.85
C HIS A 278 27.52 27.53 10.38
N PRO A 279 28.74 27.77 10.94
CA PRO A 279 28.99 27.61 12.36
C PRO A 279 28.10 28.44 13.31
N SER A 280 27.52 29.54 12.82
CA SER A 280 26.57 30.36 13.58
C SER A 280 25.25 29.65 13.93
N TYR A 281 24.95 28.54 13.26
CA TYR A 281 23.76 27.72 13.52
C TYR A 281 24.02 26.59 14.52
N PHE A 282 25.27 26.43 15.00
CA PHE A 282 25.59 25.57 16.14
C PHE A 282 25.07 26.21 17.43
N GLY A 283 23.80 25.97 17.71
CA GLY A 283 23.10 26.45 18.90
C GLY A 283 21.85 25.60 19.17
N PRO A 284 21.01 25.99 20.15
CA PRO A 284 19.86 25.17 20.59
C PRO A 284 18.83 24.85 19.49
N ARG A 285 18.81 25.63 18.40
CA ARG A 285 17.92 25.44 17.25
C ARG A 285 18.54 24.64 16.10
N MET A 286 19.72 24.06 16.30
CA MET A 286 20.46 23.34 15.25
C MET A 286 19.62 22.21 14.63
N LEU A 287 19.01 21.36 15.46
CA LEU A 287 18.20 20.22 14.97
C LEU A 287 16.99 20.70 14.17
N GLN A 288 16.22 21.65 14.70
CA GLN A 288 15.10 22.27 14.00
C GLN A 288 15.52 22.90 12.65
N PHE A 289 16.70 23.53 12.60
CA PHE A 289 17.22 24.07 11.35
C PHE A 289 17.62 22.96 10.35
N LEU A 290 18.25 21.89 10.83
CA LEU A 290 18.60 20.73 10.00
C LEU A 290 17.36 20.04 9.44
N GLU A 291 16.33 19.82 10.25
CA GLU A 291 15.04 19.25 9.83
C GLU A 291 14.36 20.14 8.78
N THR A 292 14.17 21.43 9.10
CA THR A 292 13.55 22.39 8.16
C THR A 292 14.31 22.44 6.83
N LYS A 293 15.64 22.42 6.91
CA LYS A 293 16.51 22.47 5.73
C LYS A 293 16.47 21.16 4.95
N LEU A 294 16.41 20.01 5.64
CA LEU A 294 16.24 18.69 5.04
C LEU A 294 14.95 18.65 4.23
N TYR A 295 13.80 18.95 4.85
CA TYR A 295 12.49 18.96 4.17
C TYR A 295 12.51 19.86 2.95
N ALA A 296 12.98 21.10 3.09
CA ALA A 296 13.04 22.07 2.01
C ALA A 296 13.97 21.66 0.85
N ASP A 297 15.03 20.92 1.14
CA ASP A 297 16.02 20.50 0.14
C ASP A 297 15.62 19.20 -0.58
N VAL A 298 14.73 18.39 -0.01
CA VAL A 298 14.40 17.05 -0.55
C VAL A 298 12.94 16.88 -0.95
N GLU A 299 11.96 17.38 -0.20
CA GLU A 299 10.55 17.16 -0.50
C GLU A 299 10.13 17.91 -1.78
N GLY A 300 9.39 17.22 -2.64
CA GLY A 300 9.00 17.73 -3.96
C GLY A 300 10.13 17.77 -4.99
N THR A 301 11.34 17.32 -4.66
CA THR A 301 12.46 17.26 -5.61
C THR A 301 12.47 15.96 -6.39
N CYS A 302 12.91 16.02 -7.65
CA CYS A 302 13.13 14.84 -8.49
C CYS A 302 14.62 14.51 -8.53
N SER A 303 15.00 13.40 -7.89
CA SER A 303 16.34 12.82 -8.00
C SER A 303 16.47 12.07 -9.32
N GLY A 304 17.49 12.39 -10.12
CA GLY A 304 17.79 11.64 -11.35
C GLY A 304 18.12 10.17 -11.13
N GLN A 305 18.40 9.77 -9.89
CA GLN A 305 18.69 8.38 -9.51
C GLN A 305 17.49 7.67 -8.84
N PHE A 306 16.61 8.43 -8.17
CA PHE A 306 15.59 7.85 -7.27
C PHE A 306 14.15 8.33 -7.55
N GLY A 307 13.92 9.24 -8.50
CA GLY A 307 12.57 9.76 -8.77
C GLY A 307 12.15 10.88 -7.83
N TYR A 308 10.84 11.10 -7.66
CA TYR A 308 10.31 12.18 -6.82
C TYR A 308 10.29 11.79 -5.34
N ILE A 309 10.84 12.66 -4.48
CA ILE A 309 10.81 12.51 -3.02
C ILE A 309 9.58 13.26 -2.51
N ILE A 310 8.58 12.54 -1.99
CA ILE A 310 7.25 13.12 -1.69
C ILE A 310 7.08 13.53 -0.22
N ALA A 311 7.70 12.81 0.74
CA ALA A 311 7.64 13.14 2.18
C ALA A 311 8.76 12.49 3.02
N VAL A 312 9.09 13.07 4.18
CA VAL A 312 10.03 12.56 5.20
C VAL A 312 9.34 12.46 6.59
N GLY A 313 9.43 11.33 7.32
CA GLY A 313 8.64 11.08 8.57
C GLY A 313 9.41 11.10 9.90
N GLU A 314 8.82 11.63 11.00
CA GLU A 314 9.50 11.79 12.33
C GLU A 314 8.66 11.57 13.62
N VAL A 315 9.36 11.24 14.72
CA VAL A 315 8.95 11.19 16.16
C VAL A 315 9.38 12.50 16.82
N VAL A 316 8.54 13.11 17.68
CA VAL A 316 8.77 14.47 18.20
C VAL A 316 8.61 14.57 19.72
N ASP A 317 9.31 15.52 20.34
CA ASP A 317 9.25 15.80 21.78
C ASP A 317 8.42 17.07 22.05
N GLY A 318 7.55 17.05 23.06
CA GLY A 318 6.66 18.16 23.40
C GLY A 318 6.50 18.36 24.91
N VAL A 319 5.93 19.50 25.30
CA VAL A 319 5.64 19.85 26.70
C VAL A 319 4.14 19.90 26.92
N VAL A 320 3.64 19.10 27.87
CA VAL A 320 2.21 19.01 28.17
C VAL A 320 1.69 20.34 28.73
N ASN A 321 0.68 20.90 28.08
CA ASN A 321 0.04 22.16 28.48
C ASN A 321 -1.26 21.91 29.27
N ASN A 322 -2.03 20.89 28.91
CA ASN A 322 -3.33 20.60 29.52
C ASN A 322 -3.63 19.09 29.49
N VAL A 323 -4.23 18.55 30.55
CA VAL A 323 -4.66 17.15 30.65
C VAL A 323 -6.14 17.10 31.07
N ASN A 324 -6.93 16.27 30.40
CA ASN A 324 -8.33 16.04 30.73
C ASN A 324 -8.75 14.59 30.44
N LYS A 325 -10.01 14.24 30.75
CA LYS A 325 -10.53 12.87 30.56
C LYS A 325 -10.44 12.36 29.12
N MET A 326 -10.44 13.25 28.12
CA MET A 326 -10.37 12.88 26.70
C MET A 326 -8.93 12.69 26.21
N GLY A 327 -7.91 13.11 26.96
CA GLY A 327 -6.52 13.09 26.52
C GLY A 327 -5.69 14.25 27.08
N PHE A 328 -4.52 14.49 26.52
CA PHE A 328 -3.69 15.65 26.85
C PHE A 328 -3.29 16.45 25.62
N PHE A 329 -3.00 17.74 25.83
CA PHE A 329 -2.44 18.65 24.85
C PHE A 329 -0.98 18.88 25.19
N ALA A 330 -0.09 18.78 24.20
CA ALA A 330 1.32 19.08 24.32
C ALA A 330 1.75 20.09 23.24
N GLU A 331 2.60 21.04 23.60
CA GLU A 331 3.22 21.96 22.65
C GLU A 331 4.51 21.33 22.12
N VAL A 332 4.57 21.12 20.81
CA VAL A 332 5.78 20.73 20.08
C VAL A 332 6.22 21.96 19.28
N GLY A 333 7.04 22.80 19.90
CA GLY A 333 7.33 24.13 19.36
C GLY A 333 6.05 24.96 19.24
N PRO A 334 5.70 25.51 18.05
CA PRO A 334 4.47 26.29 17.84
C PRO A 334 3.23 25.43 17.59
N LEU A 335 3.39 24.09 17.53
CA LEU A 335 2.33 23.16 17.18
C LEU A 335 1.68 22.59 18.45
N THR A 336 0.39 22.82 18.60
CA THR A 336 -0.40 22.17 19.66
C THR A 336 -0.84 20.79 19.20
N VAL A 337 -0.40 19.75 19.92
CA VAL A 337 -0.68 18.35 19.65
C VAL A 337 -1.68 17.82 20.67
N PHE A 338 -2.79 17.26 20.21
CA PHE A 338 -3.74 16.53 21.07
C PHE A 338 -3.49 15.02 20.99
N VAL A 339 -3.26 14.40 22.15
CA VAL A 339 -3.15 12.95 22.31
C VAL A 339 -4.42 12.46 22.98
N SER A 340 -5.34 11.88 22.20
CA SER A 340 -6.58 11.29 22.70
C SER A 340 -6.29 10.16 23.68
N HIS A 341 -7.14 9.97 24.70
CA HIS A 341 -7.10 8.82 25.62
C HIS A 341 -7.03 7.49 24.87
N GLN A 342 -7.69 7.40 23.70
CA GLN A 342 -7.64 6.20 22.85
C GLN A 342 -6.28 5.97 22.19
N LEU A 343 -5.35 6.93 22.26
CA LEU A 343 -3.99 6.94 21.72
C LEU A 343 -2.92 7.12 22.82
N ILE A 344 -3.34 7.02 24.09
CA ILE A 344 -2.46 6.90 25.25
C ILE A 344 -2.21 5.41 25.51
N HIS A 345 -1.04 5.06 26.06
CA HIS A 345 -0.70 3.69 26.36
C HIS A 345 -1.76 3.02 27.29
N PRO A 346 -2.16 1.75 27.05
CA PRO A 346 -3.29 1.14 27.75
C PRO A 346 -3.11 0.88 29.25
N ASP A 347 -1.93 1.05 29.81
CA ASP A 347 -1.68 0.95 31.27
C ASP A 347 -1.97 2.27 32.00
N MET A 348 -1.93 3.40 31.31
CA MET A 348 -2.14 4.72 31.89
C MET A 348 -3.63 4.96 32.16
N ARG A 349 -3.95 5.48 33.33
CA ARG A 349 -5.31 5.81 33.76
C ARG A 349 -5.41 7.29 34.04
N PHE A 350 -6.51 7.91 33.59
CA PHE A 350 -6.81 9.29 33.94
C PHE A 350 -7.21 9.38 35.41
N ASP A 351 -6.51 10.20 36.18
CA ASP A 351 -6.86 10.51 37.56
C ASP A 351 -7.35 11.97 37.68
N PRO A 352 -8.66 12.21 37.82
CA PRO A 352 -9.21 13.55 38.00
C PRO A 352 -8.91 14.16 39.37
N ASN A 353 -8.48 13.37 40.36
CA ASN A 353 -8.22 13.83 41.73
C ASN A 353 -6.77 14.22 41.97
N SER A 354 -5.87 13.90 41.04
CA SER A 354 -4.50 14.40 41.04
C SER A 354 -4.46 15.93 40.86
N ASN A 355 -3.45 16.59 41.43
CA ASN A 355 -3.30 18.04 41.36
C ASN A 355 -1.89 18.42 40.88
N PRO A 356 -1.70 18.70 39.57
CA PRO A 356 -2.73 18.82 38.52
C PRO A 356 -3.29 17.47 38.01
N PRO A 357 -4.45 17.47 37.30
CA PRO A 357 -5.00 16.25 36.68
C PRO A 357 -3.97 15.58 35.76
N SER A 358 -3.94 14.25 35.75
CA SER A 358 -2.88 13.49 35.08
C SER A 358 -3.37 12.17 34.46
N PHE A 359 -2.55 11.64 33.56
CA PHE A 359 -2.55 10.22 33.20
C PHE A 359 -1.37 9.54 33.88
N ALA A 360 -1.61 8.46 34.63
CA ALA A 360 -0.56 7.77 35.38
C ALA A 360 -0.59 6.26 35.14
N SER A 361 0.60 5.66 35.04
CA SER A 361 0.86 4.22 35.16
C SER A 361 1.74 3.96 36.40
N GLU A 362 2.24 2.73 36.57
CA GLU A 362 3.20 2.43 37.65
C GLU A 362 4.54 3.16 37.45
N ASP A 363 4.91 3.45 36.19
CA ASP A 363 6.25 3.95 35.83
C ASP A 363 6.26 5.43 35.39
N GLN A 364 5.13 5.98 34.96
CA GLN A 364 5.08 7.29 34.30
C GLN A 364 3.87 8.12 34.73
N ILE A 365 4.06 9.43 34.86
CA ILE A 365 3.00 10.40 35.13
C ILE A 365 3.06 11.52 34.11
N ILE A 366 1.96 11.69 33.36
CA ILE A 366 1.77 12.75 32.38
C ILE A 366 0.82 13.78 32.97
N GLU A 367 1.37 14.93 33.32
CA GLU A 367 0.67 16.06 33.89
C GLU A 367 1.13 17.36 33.23
N LYS A 368 0.56 18.49 33.65
CA LYS A 368 0.98 19.79 33.10
C LYS A 368 2.47 20.02 33.35
N ASN A 369 3.19 20.44 32.30
CA ASN A 369 4.63 20.65 32.21
C ASN A 369 5.50 19.38 32.09
N THR A 370 4.91 18.19 32.04
CA THR A 370 5.66 16.96 31.72
C THR A 370 6.20 17.05 30.29
N LYS A 371 7.47 16.70 30.08
CA LYS A 371 8.01 16.49 28.72
C LYS A 371 7.62 15.09 28.26
N VAL A 372 7.13 15.01 27.04
CA VAL A 372 6.64 13.76 26.45
C VAL A 372 7.20 13.60 25.05
N ARG A 373 7.68 12.40 24.74
CA ARG A 373 7.95 11.95 23.38
C ARG A 373 6.68 11.39 22.79
N LEU A 374 6.26 11.91 21.64
CA LEU A 374 5.03 11.53 20.96
C LEU A 374 5.25 11.40 19.46
N LYS A 375 4.46 10.56 18.82
CA LYS A 375 4.48 10.38 17.37
C LYS A 375 3.28 11.09 16.77
N ILE A 376 3.50 11.91 15.74
CA ILE A 376 2.41 12.58 15.03
C ILE A 376 1.70 11.56 14.14
N VAL A 377 0.39 11.46 14.27
CA VAL A 377 -0.46 10.51 13.52
C VAL A 377 -1.43 11.21 12.57
N GLY A 378 -1.42 12.54 12.56
CA GLY A 378 -2.19 13.35 11.63
C GLY A 378 -2.26 14.81 12.06
N THR A 379 -2.76 15.65 11.18
CA THR A 379 -2.97 17.08 11.42
C THR A 379 -4.41 17.45 11.11
N ARG A 380 -4.88 18.51 11.75
CA ARG A 380 -6.15 19.18 11.49
C ARG A 380 -5.88 20.66 11.34
N VAL A 381 -6.37 21.25 10.27
CA VAL A 381 -6.21 22.68 9.98
C VAL A 381 -7.57 23.35 10.13
N ASP A 382 -7.66 24.33 11.02
CA ASP A 382 -8.78 25.27 11.10
C ASP A 382 -8.34 26.62 10.49
N ALA A 383 -9.24 27.60 10.37
CA ALA A 383 -9.04 28.81 9.53
C ALA A 383 -7.79 29.67 9.86
N THR A 384 -7.17 29.52 11.04
CA THR A 384 -6.00 30.30 11.47
C THR A 384 -4.93 29.49 12.22
N GLU A 385 -5.18 28.22 12.55
CA GLU A 385 -4.29 27.41 13.40
C GLU A 385 -4.22 25.96 12.91
N ILE A 386 -3.06 25.34 13.07
CA ILE A 386 -2.82 23.93 12.79
C ILE A 386 -2.73 23.20 14.11
N PHE A 387 -3.58 22.19 14.29
CA PHE A 387 -3.51 21.24 15.39
C PHE A 387 -2.96 19.92 14.88
N ALA A 388 -2.17 19.24 15.69
CA ALA A 388 -1.77 17.87 15.38
C ALA A 388 -2.44 16.87 16.32
N ILE A 389 -2.53 15.64 15.85
CA ILE A 389 -2.97 14.50 16.63
C ILE A 389 -1.74 13.64 16.87
N GLY A 390 -1.46 13.34 18.14
CA GLY A 390 -0.31 12.53 18.55
C GLY A 390 -0.73 11.20 19.16
N THR A 391 0.23 10.29 19.29
CA THR A 391 0.10 9.02 20.01
C THR A 391 1.30 8.79 20.92
N ILE A 392 1.08 8.11 22.05
CA ILE A 392 2.12 7.57 22.94
C ILE A 392 1.88 6.08 23.24
N LYS A 393 1.18 5.37 22.35
CA LYS A 393 0.83 3.95 22.51
C LYS A 393 2.00 2.97 22.44
N GLU A 394 3.15 3.40 21.97
CA GLU A 394 4.30 2.53 21.73
C GLU A 394 5.29 2.69 22.90
N ASP A 395 5.93 1.59 23.33
CA ASP A 395 6.74 1.53 24.57
C ASP A 395 7.92 2.52 24.63
N HIS A 396 8.37 3.04 23.49
CA HIS A 396 9.45 4.02 23.40
C HIS A 396 8.96 5.49 23.40
N LEU A 397 7.65 5.70 23.51
CA LEU A 397 6.98 6.99 23.63
C LEU A 397 6.51 7.19 25.07
N GLY A 398 6.08 8.41 25.42
CA GLY A 398 5.66 8.75 26.78
C GLY A 398 6.61 9.73 27.46
N VAL A 399 6.73 9.66 28.78
CA VAL A 399 7.49 10.65 29.57
C VAL A 399 9.00 10.57 29.25
N ILE A 400 9.63 11.73 29.10
CA ILE A 400 11.09 11.87 28.94
C ILE A 400 11.65 12.87 29.96
N ASP A 401 12.86 12.63 30.46
CA ASP A 401 13.50 13.45 31.51
C ASP A 401 13.98 14.84 31.02
#